data_AF-A0A7C5KRQ9-F1
#
_entry.id   AF-A0A7C5KRQ9-F1
#
_cell.length_a   1.000
_cell.length_b   1.000
_cell.length_c   1.000
_cell.angle_alpha   90.00
_cell.angle_beta   90.00
_cell.angle_gamma   90.00
#
_symmetry.space_group_name_H-M   'P 1'
#
loop_
_entity.id
_entity.type
_entity.pdbx_description
1 polymer ?
#
loop_
_entity_poly.entity_id
_entity_poly.type
_entity_poly.pdbx_seq_one_letter_code
_entity_poly.pdbx_strand_id
1 'polypeptide(L)'
;MIYANTKTVLNASMTAMVVILMILLAGNRVMAKAPKDAVSGVVPSPVSTKVIVWQANSKTLYTALKDVPAAYVRRGPGVNFEAVATVYNTEPITVTGRAKGSYWLQIDYRGQTSWLAGDLVKDREYFDLLPVIDVAALQPKTRPQQPYVGDIYEGVGGYMTANRDGAPMFSSIMKGYPAHLAGLKGGDLVIKIDGEDATNLSVYEAAAKIRGPKGSEVVLTIFRPKTNATIEFAIIRDTINLDTATYVCGVEPIRGFGKVWREHPEIQDALGCPYLNFRRDEHATRAAVQNFEHGWMLWLETDTVANVDPIYVFYADDGSFLRYADQELIDAHSYAPTPTGFYKVGDRFAKIYWEKIGEAGRQRLGNAINEARDSRGAFQEFRNGRMFWANESDTIYVIYRGYLDLDGDGRISWTQSWISFEDTFED
;
A
#
# COMPACT_ATOMS: atom_id res chain seq x y z
N MET A 1 22.19 -20.40 64.99
CA MET A 1 20.88 -20.60 65.65
C MET A 1 19.80 -20.57 64.57
N ILE A 2 19.13 -21.72 64.38
CA ILE A 2 17.70 -21.94 63.98
C ILE A 2 17.23 -21.29 62.66
N TYR A 3 17.05 -22.05 61.58
CA TYR A 3 15.89 -22.88 61.14
C TYR A 3 14.69 -22.10 60.55
N ALA A 4 14.17 -22.68 59.45
CA ALA A 4 13.24 -22.12 58.46
C ALA A 4 11.75 -22.08 58.85
N ASN A 5 10.99 -21.22 58.13
CA ASN A 5 9.55 -21.20 57.76
C ASN A 5 9.09 -19.72 57.69
N THR A 6 8.29 -19.17 56.74
CA THR A 6 7.14 -19.65 55.97
C THR A 6 6.81 -18.71 54.78
N LYS A 7 6.06 -19.27 53.83
CA LYS A 7 5.34 -18.76 52.63
C LYS A 7 4.83 -17.29 52.54
N THR A 8 4.70 -16.86 51.26
CA THR A 8 3.52 -16.28 50.54
C THR A 8 3.51 -14.81 50.01
N VAL A 9 3.42 -14.71 48.65
CA VAL A 9 2.75 -13.75 47.71
C VAL A 9 3.13 -12.25 47.67
N LEU A 10 3.67 -11.72 46.55
CA LEU A 10 2.92 -11.10 45.44
C LEU A 10 3.80 -10.55 44.30
N ASN A 11 3.31 -10.79 43.07
CA ASN A 11 3.64 -10.27 41.75
C ASN A 11 4.35 -8.90 41.64
N ALA A 12 5.39 -8.82 40.80
CA ALA A 12 5.31 -8.19 39.46
C ALA A 12 6.66 -8.31 38.73
N SER A 13 6.56 -8.37 37.40
CA SER A 13 7.52 -8.81 36.39
C SER A 13 8.91 -8.15 36.36
N MET A 14 9.93 -9.00 36.22
CA MET A 14 11.17 -8.72 35.46
C MET A 14 10.79 -8.31 34.01
N THR A 15 11.51 -7.45 33.26
CA THR A 15 12.83 -7.76 32.69
C THR A 15 13.51 -6.51 32.07
N ALA A 16 14.76 -6.29 32.48
CA ALA A 16 15.98 -5.81 31.79
C ALA A 16 16.11 -4.47 31.00
N MET A 17 17.04 -3.64 31.52
CA MET A 17 18.20 -2.92 30.90
C MET A 17 17.94 -1.96 29.71
N VAL A 18 18.45 -0.72 29.71
CA VAL A 18 19.88 -0.32 29.72
C VAL A 18 20.12 1.09 30.32
N VAL A 19 21.27 1.18 31.01
CA VAL A 19 22.07 2.25 31.67
C VAL A 19 22.00 3.69 31.09
N ILE A 20 21.95 4.73 31.96
CA ILE A 20 22.98 5.81 32.18
C ILE A 20 22.53 6.86 33.24
N LEU A 21 23.26 6.82 34.36
CA LEU A 21 23.83 7.87 35.23
C LEU A 21 23.07 9.19 35.53
N MET A 22 22.63 9.32 36.80
CA MET A 22 22.30 10.58 37.47
C MET A 22 23.56 11.30 38.00
N ILE A 23 23.78 12.55 37.60
CA ILE A 23 24.40 13.58 38.45
C ILE A 23 23.76 14.94 38.12
N LEU A 24 23.11 15.56 39.11
CA LEU A 24 23.15 17.00 39.36
C LEU A 24 22.37 17.29 40.65
N LEU A 25 23.07 17.79 41.66
CA LEU A 25 22.63 18.96 42.44
C LEU A 25 23.87 19.51 43.14
N ALA A 26 24.52 20.48 42.49
CA ALA A 26 25.37 21.43 43.19
C ALA A 26 24.48 22.57 43.70
N GLY A 27 24.48 22.76 45.01
CA GLY A 27 23.84 23.87 45.69
C GLY A 27 24.70 24.35 46.84
N ASN A 28 25.59 25.30 46.53
CA ASN A 28 26.10 26.37 47.39
C ASN A 28 27.18 26.12 48.49
N ARG A 29 28.15 27.05 48.43
CA ARG A 29 29.04 27.63 49.47
C ARG A 29 30.47 27.07 49.64
N VAL A 30 31.40 27.88 49.09
CA VAL A 30 32.72 28.32 49.58
C VAL A 30 33.25 27.70 50.88
N MET A 31 34.44 27.08 50.83
CA MET A 31 35.70 27.52 51.49
C MET A 31 36.68 26.35 51.69
N ALA A 32 37.97 26.69 51.60
CA ALA A 32 39.15 26.03 52.17
C ALA A 32 40.00 25.07 51.29
N LYS A 33 41.01 25.71 50.67
CA LYS A 33 42.46 25.46 50.83
C LYS A 33 43.03 24.09 50.40
N ALA A 34 43.81 24.15 49.32
CA ALA A 34 44.70 23.10 48.82
C ALA A 34 45.83 22.71 49.79
N PRO A 35 46.44 21.54 49.57
CA PRO A 35 47.90 21.47 49.54
C PRO A 35 48.45 20.93 48.21
N LYS A 36 49.67 21.39 47.97
CA LYS A 36 50.55 21.20 46.82
C LYS A 36 50.99 19.73 46.71
N ASP A 37 51.01 19.20 45.49
CA ASP A 37 52.23 18.71 44.84
C ASP A 37 51.91 18.28 43.40
N ALA A 38 52.66 18.84 42.45
CA ALA A 38 52.49 18.64 41.03
C ALA A 38 53.41 17.54 40.53
N VAL A 39 52.89 16.57 39.77
CA VAL A 39 53.68 15.85 38.75
C VAL A 39 52.82 15.58 37.50
N SER A 40 53.08 16.39 36.47
CA SER A 40 53.19 16.05 35.04
C SER A 40 52.46 14.80 34.53
N GLY A 41 51.37 15.00 33.80
CA GLY A 41 50.84 14.05 32.83
C GLY A 41 49.89 14.76 31.85
N VAL A 42 50.27 14.83 30.58
CA VAL A 42 49.44 15.39 29.50
C VAL A 42 48.21 14.50 29.32
N VAL A 43 47.02 15.01 29.64
CA VAL A 43 45.74 14.35 29.35
C VAL A 43 45.17 14.99 28.06
N PRO A 44 44.88 14.22 27.00
CA PRO A 44 44.25 14.77 25.80
C PRO A 44 42.85 15.28 26.13
N SER A 45 42.51 16.46 25.61
CA SER A 45 41.20 17.09 25.81
C SER A 45 40.05 16.17 25.42
N PRO A 46 38.98 16.06 26.21
CA PRO A 46 37.80 15.31 25.79
C PRO A 46 37.16 16.00 24.59
N VAL A 47 36.98 15.23 23.51
CA VAL A 47 36.13 15.58 22.38
C VAL A 47 34.76 15.93 22.93
N SER A 48 34.29 17.15 22.68
CA SER A 48 32.96 17.59 23.11
C SER A 48 31.89 16.89 22.28
N THR A 49 31.48 15.71 22.72
CA THR A 49 30.25 15.09 22.20
C THR A 49 29.09 15.97 22.65
N LYS A 50 28.56 16.80 21.76
CA LYS A 50 27.29 17.50 21.98
C LYS A 50 26.20 16.45 22.17
N VAL A 51 25.87 16.14 23.42
CA VAL A 51 24.65 15.43 23.78
C VAL A 51 23.50 16.41 23.58
N ILE A 52 22.78 16.28 22.47
CA ILE A 52 21.52 17.00 22.26
C ILE A 52 20.47 16.30 23.13
N VAL A 53 20.14 16.91 24.26
CA VAL A 53 19.00 16.50 25.09
C VAL A 53 17.74 17.03 24.40
N TRP A 54 16.95 16.12 23.81
CA TRP A 54 15.71 16.47 23.12
C TRP A 54 14.61 16.73 24.17
N GLN A 55 14.22 18.00 24.35
CA GLN A 55 12.96 18.33 25.01
C GLN A 55 11.82 18.17 24.00
N ALA A 56 10.80 17.41 24.38
CA ALA A 56 9.59 17.15 23.60
C ALA A 56 8.76 18.44 23.45
N ASN A 57 9.07 19.25 22.44
CA ASN A 57 8.21 20.31 21.95
C ASN A 57 7.82 19.97 20.51
N SER A 58 6.51 19.88 20.25
CA SER A 58 5.88 19.64 18.95
C SER A 58 6.50 20.52 17.87
N LYS A 59 7.34 19.95 17.01
CA LYS A 59 8.01 20.69 15.94
C LYS A 59 7.06 20.78 14.74
N THR A 60 6.51 21.97 14.50
CA THR A 60 5.90 22.33 13.22
C THR A 60 6.92 22.15 12.10
N LEU A 61 6.65 21.26 11.16
CA LEU A 61 7.47 21.09 9.96
C LEU A 61 6.85 21.92 8.84
N TYR A 62 7.59 22.92 8.38
CA TYR A 62 7.29 23.61 7.12
C TYR A 62 7.83 22.77 5.98
N THR A 63 7.00 22.47 4.99
CA THR A 63 7.40 21.58 3.89
C THR A 63 6.70 21.97 2.59
N ALA A 64 7.30 21.58 1.47
CA ALA A 64 6.82 21.84 0.12
C ALA A 64 6.32 20.55 -0.54
N LEU A 65 5.59 20.70 -1.65
CA LEU A 65 5.03 19.56 -2.36
C LEU A 65 6.06 18.87 -3.27
N LYS A 66 5.99 17.54 -3.33
CA LYS A 66 6.84 16.66 -4.14
C LYS A 66 6.15 16.33 -5.46
N ASP A 67 6.83 16.60 -6.58
CA ASP A 67 6.46 16.16 -7.93
C ASP A 67 5.04 16.55 -8.41
N VAL A 68 4.39 17.51 -7.72
CA VAL A 68 3.07 18.03 -8.09
C VAL A 68 3.05 19.57 -7.98
N PRO A 69 2.30 20.27 -8.87
CA PRO A 69 2.15 21.72 -8.79
C PRO A 69 1.20 22.18 -7.68
N ALA A 70 0.27 21.31 -7.27
CA ALA A 70 -0.69 21.56 -6.21
C ALA A 70 -1.17 20.25 -5.58
N ALA A 71 -1.79 20.34 -4.40
CA ALA A 71 -2.41 19.23 -3.68
C ALA A 71 -3.71 19.67 -2.96
N TYR A 72 -4.67 18.76 -2.77
CA TYR A 72 -5.93 18.99 -2.06
C TYR A 72 -5.76 18.86 -0.56
N VAL A 73 -6.23 19.90 0.12
CA VAL A 73 -6.39 19.94 1.57
C VAL A 73 -7.81 19.47 1.89
N ARG A 74 -7.94 18.45 2.75
CA ARG A 74 -9.22 17.76 3.01
C ARG A 74 -9.65 17.86 4.48
N ARG A 75 -10.95 17.67 4.75
CA ARG A 75 -11.51 17.64 6.12
C ARG A 75 -11.03 16.43 6.94
N GLY A 76 -10.56 15.37 6.29
CA GLY A 76 -10.15 14.13 6.94
C GLY A 76 -9.08 13.37 6.15
N PRO A 77 -8.48 12.35 6.78
CA PRO A 77 -7.40 11.56 6.20
C PRO A 77 -7.92 10.57 5.16
N GLY A 78 -7.92 10.98 3.89
CA GLY A 78 -8.29 10.11 2.78
C GLY A 78 -8.90 10.85 1.61
N VAL A 79 -8.77 10.29 0.41
CA VAL A 79 -9.38 10.85 -0.81
C VAL A 79 -10.90 10.84 -0.81
N ASN A 80 -11.52 10.04 0.06
CA ASN A 80 -12.97 10.01 0.22
C ASN A 80 -13.48 11.14 1.14
N PHE A 81 -12.60 11.94 1.76
CA PHE A 81 -12.99 13.14 2.52
C PHE A 81 -13.10 14.34 1.59
N GLU A 82 -13.97 15.28 1.94
CA GLU A 82 -14.16 16.49 1.15
C GLU A 82 -12.89 17.35 1.10
N ALA A 83 -12.52 17.79 -0.11
CA ALA A 83 -11.50 18.81 -0.32
C ALA A 83 -12.08 20.18 0.08
N VAL A 84 -11.38 20.89 0.95
CA VAL A 84 -11.76 22.21 1.47
C VAL A 84 -10.88 23.33 0.93
N ALA A 85 -9.69 23.00 0.42
CA ALA A 85 -8.79 23.93 -0.22
C ALA A 85 -7.81 23.21 -1.14
N THR A 86 -7.03 23.99 -1.89
CA THR A 86 -5.92 23.52 -2.71
C THR A 86 -4.67 24.27 -2.27
N VAL A 87 -3.62 23.55 -1.93
CA VAL A 87 -2.30 24.10 -1.62
C VAL A 87 -1.39 23.98 -2.84
N TYR A 88 -0.73 25.06 -3.22
CA TYR A 88 0.23 25.07 -4.33
C TYR A 88 1.64 24.76 -3.83
N ASN A 89 2.52 24.24 -4.68
CA ASN A 89 3.89 23.89 -4.30
C ASN A 89 4.72 25.10 -3.81
N THR A 90 4.30 26.31 -4.15
CA THR A 90 4.89 27.57 -3.67
C THR A 90 4.42 27.98 -2.28
N GLU A 91 3.37 27.35 -1.76
CA GLU A 91 2.77 27.68 -0.47
C GLU A 91 3.32 26.76 0.64
N PRO A 92 3.83 27.32 1.74
CA PRO A 92 4.27 26.51 2.87
C PRO A 92 3.06 25.90 3.59
N ILE A 93 3.19 24.66 4.02
CA ILE A 93 2.24 24.00 4.94
C ILE A 93 2.90 23.70 6.27
N THR A 94 2.11 23.74 7.34
CA THR A 94 2.54 23.31 8.68
C THR A 94 2.02 21.91 8.92
N VAL A 95 2.91 20.91 9.03
CA VAL A 95 2.52 19.55 9.42
C VAL A 95 2.48 19.45 10.94
N THR A 96 1.34 19.01 11.49
CA THR A 96 1.08 18.96 12.93
C THR A 96 0.95 17.54 13.48
N GLY A 97 0.70 16.55 12.63
CA GLY A 97 0.52 15.16 13.05
C GLY A 97 0.35 14.21 11.88
N ARG A 98 0.17 12.92 12.19
CA ARG A 98 -0.13 11.86 11.23
C ARG A 98 -1.33 11.04 11.67
N ALA A 99 -2.16 10.60 10.73
CA ALA A 99 -3.28 9.72 11.05
C ALA A 99 -2.77 8.34 11.51
N LYS A 100 -3.41 7.79 12.54
CA LYS A 100 -3.17 6.41 12.98
C LYS A 100 -3.51 5.43 11.85
N GLY A 101 -2.56 4.56 11.50
CA GLY A 101 -2.76 3.53 10.46
C GLY A 101 -2.92 4.06 9.03
N SER A 102 -2.48 5.29 8.76
CA SER A 102 -2.62 5.93 7.45
C SER A 102 -1.41 6.82 7.14
N TYR A 103 -1.10 7.00 5.86
CA TYR A 103 -0.02 7.88 5.40
C TYR A 103 -0.44 9.36 5.29
N TRP A 104 -1.66 9.70 5.70
CA TRP A 104 -2.19 11.06 5.67
C TRP A 104 -1.65 11.89 6.84
N LEU A 105 -1.28 13.13 6.52
CA LEU A 105 -0.73 14.09 7.47
C LEU A 105 -1.82 15.07 7.87
N GLN A 106 -1.91 15.35 9.17
CA GLN A 106 -2.66 16.49 9.67
C GLN A 106 -1.81 17.73 9.46
N ILE A 107 -2.43 18.77 8.92
CA ILE A 107 -1.79 20.06 8.65
C ILE A 107 -2.60 21.19 9.28
N ASP A 108 -1.91 22.24 9.70
CA ASP A 108 -2.52 23.57 9.83
C ASP A 108 -2.32 24.28 8.49
N TYR A 109 -3.43 24.55 7.82
CA TYR A 109 -3.46 25.30 6.57
C TYR A 109 -4.38 26.49 6.72
N ARG A 110 -3.81 27.69 6.67
CA ARG A 110 -4.53 28.97 6.83
C ARG A 110 -5.32 29.06 8.14
N GLY A 111 -4.79 28.50 9.23
CA GLY A 111 -5.42 28.51 10.56
C GLY A 111 -6.51 27.46 10.73
N GLN A 112 -6.67 26.54 9.77
CA GLN A 112 -7.63 25.44 9.84
C GLN A 112 -6.90 24.10 9.87
N THR A 113 -7.24 23.28 10.87
CA THR A 113 -6.80 21.89 10.93
C THR A 113 -7.43 21.10 9.79
N SER A 114 -6.59 20.57 8.92
CA SER A 114 -6.98 19.83 7.73
C SER A 114 -6.02 18.67 7.46
N TRP A 115 -6.19 17.98 6.34
CA TRP A 115 -5.44 16.78 6.01
C TRP A 115 -4.87 16.83 4.60
N LEU A 116 -3.67 16.31 4.43
CA LEU A 116 -2.94 16.23 3.16
C LEU A 116 -2.34 14.84 2.98
N ALA A 117 -2.29 14.37 1.73
CA ALA A 117 -1.63 13.12 1.41
C ALA A 117 -0.12 13.22 1.67
N GLY A 118 0.41 12.43 2.61
CA GLY A 118 1.80 12.55 3.07
C GLY A 118 2.86 12.11 2.04
N ASP A 119 2.46 11.46 0.96
CA ASP A 119 3.30 11.13 -0.21
C ASP A 119 3.53 12.30 -1.16
N LEU A 120 2.73 13.35 -1.05
CA LEU A 120 2.90 14.60 -1.78
C LEU A 120 3.85 15.57 -1.07
N VAL A 121 4.43 15.20 0.06
CA VAL A 121 5.29 16.06 0.87
C VAL A 121 6.75 15.66 0.72
N LYS A 122 7.64 16.63 0.46
CA LYS A 122 9.07 16.38 0.15
C LYS A 122 9.86 15.82 1.34
N ASP A 123 9.65 16.36 2.54
CA ASP A 123 10.56 16.15 3.68
C ASP A 123 10.07 15.05 4.63
N ARG A 124 10.10 13.80 4.16
CA ARG A 124 9.50 12.64 4.86
C ARG A 124 10.30 12.12 6.06
N GLU A 125 11.58 12.50 6.18
CA GLU A 125 12.52 12.02 7.20
C GLU A 125 12.04 12.28 8.64
N TYR A 126 11.12 13.23 8.83
CA TYR A 126 10.62 13.62 10.15
C TYR A 126 9.22 13.07 10.48
N PHE A 127 8.59 12.30 9.58
CA PHE A 127 7.20 11.88 9.77
C PHE A 127 7.02 10.89 10.92
N ASP A 128 8.02 10.07 11.19
CA ASP A 128 7.97 9.11 12.31
C ASP A 128 7.97 9.81 13.67
N LEU A 129 8.44 11.05 13.72
CA LEU A 129 8.46 11.88 14.92
C LEU A 129 7.14 12.65 15.14
N LEU A 130 6.21 12.59 14.19
CA LEU A 130 4.95 13.31 14.28
C LEU A 130 3.98 12.63 15.28
N PRO A 131 3.20 13.43 16.03
CA PRO A 131 2.11 12.91 16.85
C PRO A 131 1.14 12.04 16.02
N VAL A 132 0.77 10.88 16.57
CA VAL A 132 -0.24 10.01 15.98
C VAL A 132 -1.62 10.46 16.42
N ILE A 133 -2.49 10.75 15.45
CA ILE A 133 -3.85 11.24 15.66
C ILE A 133 -4.84 10.11 15.38
N ASP A 134 -5.71 9.81 16.35
CA ASP A 134 -6.84 8.92 16.13
C ASP A 134 -7.96 9.66 15.38
N VAL A 135 -8.44 9.06 14.29
CA VAL A 135 -9.33 9.69 13.30
C VAL A 135 -10.64 8.93 13.15
N ALA A 136 -10.92 7.97 14.03
CA ALA A 136 -12.11 7.11 13.96
C ALA A 136 -13.45 7.89 13.97
N ALA A 137 -13.47 9.10 14.55
CA ALA A 137 -14.66 9.94 14.61
C ALA A 137 -14.96 10.70 13.30
N LEU A 138 -14.01 10.77 12.35
CA LEU A 138 -14.20 11.47 11.09
C LEU A 138 -14.93 10.59 10.08
N GLN A 139 -16.03 11.09 9.51
CA GLN A 139 -16.83 10.35 8.53
C GLN A 139 -16.42 10.72 7.10
N PRO A 140 -15.98 9.76 6.27
CA PRO A 140 -15.72 10.00 4.86
C PRO A 140 -17.05 10.22 4.11
N LYS A 141 -16.99 10.80 2.91
CA LYS A 141 -18.15 10.77 2.00
C LYS A 141 -18.48 9.32 1.69
N THR A 142 -19.78 9.00 1.65
CA THR A 142 -20.25 7.71 1.14
C THR A 142 -19.75 7.52 -0.28
N ARG A 143 -18.93 6.49 -0.50
CA ARG A 143 -18.46 6.14 -1.85
C ARG A 143 -19.69 5.66 -2.62
N PRO A 144 -20.06 6.29 -3.75
CA PRO A 144 -21.12 5.77 -4.60
C PRO A 144 -20.78 4.33 -4.97
N GLN A 145 -21.73 3.41 -4.88
CA GLN A 145 -21.52 2.06 -5.38
C GLN A 145 -21.33 2.13 -6.89
N GLN A 146 -20.30 1.46 -7.38
CA GLN A 146 -19.96 1.46 -8.79
C GLN A 146 -21.08 0.73 -9.55
N PRO A 147 -21.85 1.42 -10.41
CA PRO A 147 -22.82 0.73 -11.25
C PRO A 147 -22.04 -0.24 -12.14
N TYR A 148 -22.51 -1.48 -12.24
CA TYR A 148 -21.98 -2.39 -13.25
C TYR A 148 -22.11 -1.71 -14.61
N VAL A 149 -20.98 -1.53 -15.27
CA VAL A 149 -20.93 -1.06 -16.65
C VAL A 149 -21.06 -2.33 -17.47
N GLY A 150 -22.14 -2.48 -18.23
CA GLY A 150 -22.25 -3.59 -19.17
C GLY A 150 -21.05 -3.63 -20.11
N ASP A 151 -20.83 -4.76 -20.75
CA ASP A 151 -19.66 -5.00 -21.61
C ASP A 151 -19.59 -4.03 -22.81
N ILE A 152 -20.68 -3.30 -23.07
CA ILE A 152 -20.76 -2.21 -24.05
C ILE A 152 -21.24 -0.92 -23.37
N TYR A 153 -20.55 0.20 -23.62
CA TYR A 153 -20.96 1.53 -23.14
C TYR A 153 -20.64 2.63 -24.16
N GLU A 154 -21.21 3.83 -24.02
CA GLU A 154 -20.90 4.98 -24.88
C GLU A 154 -20.04 6.01 -24.13
N GLY A 155 -18.96 6.46 -24.78
CA GLY A 155 -17.99 7.38 -24.16
C GLY A 155 -16.70 7.51 -24.97
N VAL A 156 -15.60 7.80 -24.28
CA VAL A 156 -14.31 8.10 -24.92
C VAL A 156 -13.35 6.91 -25.01
N GLY A 157 -13.59 5.80 -24.31
CA GLY A 157 -12.73 4.62 -24.36
C GLY A 157 -11.48 4.72 -23.47
N GLY A 158 -11.68 4.79 -22.16
CA GLY A 158 -10.58 4.84 -21.19
C GLY A 158 -11.01 4.41 -19.79
N TYR A 159 -10.05 3.97 -19.00
CA TYR A 159 -10.27 3.67 -17.59
C TYR A 159 -9.75 4.77 -16.71
N MET A 160 -10.51 5.10 -15.66
CA MET A 160 -10.16 6.14 -14.73
C MET A 160 -9.79 5.57 -13.36
N THR A 161 -8.90 6.26 -12.69
CA THR A 161 -8.47 6.05 -11.31
C THR A 161 -8.30 7.41 -10.65
N ALA A 162 -8.07 7.42 -9.34
CA ALA A 162 -7.66 8.63 -8.65
C ALA A 162 -6.12 8.70 -8.64
N ASN A 163 -5.57 9.89 -8.85
CA ASN A 163 -4.17 10.15 -8.56
C ASN A 163 -3.93 10.19 -7.03
N ARG A 164 -2.69 10.45 -6.63
CA ARG A 164 -2.25 10.56 -5.22
C ARG A 164 -3.09 11.47 -4.33
N ASP A 165 -3.67 12.47 -4.97
CA ASP A 165 -4.40 13.55 -4.32
C ASP A 165 -5.92 13.34 -4.36
N GLY A 166 -6.39 12.29 -5.04
CA GLY A 166 -7.81 12.03 -5.25
C GLY A 166 -8.37 12.59 -6.55
N ALA A 167 -7.58 13.33 -7.33
CA ALA A 167 -8.01 13.90 -8.60
C ALA A 167 -8.24 12.80 -9.65
N PRO A 168 -9.26 12.93 -10.51
CA PRO A 168 -9.53 11.96 -11.56
C PRO A 168 -8.39 11.92 -12.59
N MET A 169 -7.96 10.71 -12.93
CA MET A 169 -6.85 10.45 -13.85
C MET A 169 -7.20 9.27 -14.74
N PHE A 170 -6.80 9.29 -16.01
CA PHE A 170 -6.87 8.09 -16.85
C PHE A 170 -5.77 7.10 -16.43
N SER A 171 -6.12 5.88 -16.02
CA SER A 171 -5.13 4.83 -15.73
C SER A 171 -4.60 4.17 -17.02
N SER A 172 -5.47 4.02 -18.01
CA SER A 172 -5.16 3.44 -19.31
C SER A 172 -6.19 3.89 -20.34
N ILE A 173 -5.79 3.86 -21.60
CA ILE A 173 -6.62 4.24 -22.73
C ILE A 173 -6.84 3.01 -23.60
N MET A 174 -8.04 2.84 -24.14
CA MET A 174 -8.35 1.71 -25.02
C MET A 174 -7.86 2.01 -26.44
N LYS A 175 -7.00 1.16 -26.97
CA LYS A 175 -6.41 1.30 -28.30
C LYS A 175 -7.50 1.28 -29.37
N GLY A 176 -7.40 2.21 -30.31
CA GLY A 176 -8.34 2.35 -31.43
C GLY A 176 -9.62 3.14 -31.12
N TYR A 177 -9.89 3.46 -29.85
CA TYR A 177 -11.07 4.22 -29.43
C TYR A 177 -10.84 5.74 -29.39
N PRO A 178 -11.90 6.57 -29.26
CA PRO A 178 -11.79 8.02 -29.43
C PRO A 178 -10.69 8.71 -28.61
N ALA A 179 -10.53 8.35 -27.33
CA ALA A 179 -9.47 8.89 -26.47
C ALA A 179 -8.07 8.56 -26.98
N HIS A 180 -7.86 7.33 -27.48
CA HIS A 180 -6.58 6.92 -28.06
C HIS A 180 -6.28 7.72 -29.34
N LEU A 181 -7.27 7.83 -30.22
CA LEU A 181 -7.13 8.56 -31.49
C LEU A 181 -6.91 10.06 -31.27
N ALA A 182 -7.51 10.63 -30.22
CA ALA A 182 -7.27 12.01 -29.80
C ALA A 182 -5.88 12.22 -29.18
N GLY A 183 -5.17 11.16 -28.78
CA GLY A 183 -3.84 11.24 -28.18
C GLY A 183 -3.83 11.41 -26.65
N LEU A 184 -4.93 11.08 -25.97
CA LEU A 184 -4.92 10.88 -24.52
C LEU A 184 -4.03 9.70 -24.15
N LYS A 185 -3.44 9.75 -22.96
CA LYS A 185 -2.51 8.75 -22.44
C LYS A 185 -2.87 8.37 -21.02
N GLY A 186 -2.53 7.15 -20.62
CA GLY A 186 -2.56 6.78 -19.21
C GLY A 186 -1.60 7.67 -18.41
N GLY A 187 -2.05 8.12 -17.25
CA GLY A 187 -1.38 9.12 -16.40
C GLY A 187 -1.86 10.57 -16.62
N ASP A 188 -2.70 10.85 -17.61
CA ASP A 188 -3.28 12.18 -17.81
C ASP A 188 -4.30 12.49 -16.70
N LEU A 189 -4.09 13.59 -15.97
CA LEU A 189 -5.01 14.10 -14.94
C LEU A 189 -6.12 14.91 -15.61
N VAL A 190 -7.37 14.66 -15.25
CA VAL A 190 -8.53 15.42 -15.76
C VAL A 190 -8.70 16.68 -14.91
N ILE A 191 -8.42 17.84 -15.49
CA ILE A 191 -8.52 19.14 -14.82
C ILE A 191 -9.89 19.76 -15.04
N LYS A 192 -10.42 19.67 -16.26
CA LYS A 192 -11.77 20.14 -16.59
C LYS A 192 -12.51 19.19 -17.51
N ILE A 193 -13.83 19.19 -17.39
CA ILE A 193 -14.76 18.53 -18.31
C ILE A 193 -15.76 19.59 -18.76
N ASP A 194 -15.82 19.84 -20.06
CA ASP A 194 -16.68 20.87 -20.68
C ASP A 194 -16.51 22.26 -20.03
N GLY A 195 -15.26 22.60 -19.69
CA GLY A 195 -14.89 23.88 -19.06
C GLY A 195 -15.11 23.96 -17.55
N GLU A 196 -15.82 23.00 -16.94
CA GLU A 196 -16.02 22.92 -15.50
C GLU A 196 -14.84 22.22 -14.81
N ASP A 197 -14.43 22.72 -13.64
CA ASP A 197 -13.38 22.09 -12.82
C ASP A 197 -13.79 20.66 -12.44
N ALA A 198 -12.97 19.70 -12.84
CA ALA A 198 -13.18 18.28 -12.60
C ALA A 198 -12.28 17.75 -11.47
N THR A 199 -11.37 18.57 -10.96
CA THR A 199 -10.29 18.06 -10.12
C THR A 199 -10.76 17.60 -8.72
N ASN A 200 -11.87 18.17 -8.24
CA ASN A 200 -12.53 17.78 -6.99
C ASN A 200 -13.59 16.68 -7.17
N LEU A 201 -13.86 16.26 -8.41
CA LEU A 201 -14.80 15.17 -8.67
C LEU A 201 -14.18 13.85 -8.26
N SER A 202 -15.01 12.96 -7.71
CA SER A 202 -14.64 11.56 -7.65
C SER A 202 -14.44 10.99 -9.05
N VAL A 203 -13.69 9.90 -9.13
CA VAL A 203 -13.50 9.13 -10.38
C VAL A 203 -14.84 8.80 -11.03
N TYR A 204 -15.87 8.49 -10.23
CA TYR A 204 -17.19 8.14 -10.72
C TYR A 204 -17.96 9.33 -11.29
N GLU A 205 -17.94 10.47 -10.61
CA GLU A 205 -18.57 11.70 -11.09
C GLU A 205 -17.91 12.18 -12.38
N ALA A 206 -16.58 12.15 -12.43
CA ALA A 206 -15.82 12.49 -13.62
C ALA A 206 -16.15 11.53 -14.78
N ALA A 207 -16.14 10.21 -14.53
CA ALA A 207 -16.49 9.21 -15.55
C ALA A 207 -17.94 9.38 -16.05
N ALA A 208 -18.89 9.71 -15.16
CA ALA A 208 -20.27 9.95 -15.53
C ALA A 208 -20.43 11.18 -16.45
N LYS A 209 -19.68 12.26 -16.19
CA LYS A 209 -19.64 13.45 -17.07
C LYS A 209 -18.91 13.19 -18.40
N ILE A 210 -17.87 12.36 -18.40
CA ILE A 210 -17.11 12.01 -19.61
C ILE A 210 -17.92 11.09 -20.53
N ARG A 211 -18.76 10.19 -19.96
CA ARG A 211 -19.71 9.39 -20.73
C ARG A 211 -20.82 10.25 -21.33
N GLY A 212 -21.47 9.71 -22.34
CA GLY A 212 -22.53 10.40 -23.06
C GLY A 212 -22.83 9.69 -24.39
N PRO A 213 -23.89 10.13 -25.08
CA PRO A 213 -24.38 9.45 -26.26
C PRO A 213 -23.34 9.41 -27.38
N LYS A 214 -23.29 8.33 -28.15
CA LYS A 214 -22.46 8.23 -29.35
C LYS A 214 -22.68 9.43 -30.28
N GLY A 215 -21.59 9.97 -30.83
CA GLY A 215 -21.58 11.12 -31.72
C GLY A 215 -21.64 12.48 -31.01
N SER A 216 -21.88 12.53 -29.70
CA SER A 216 -21.75 13.76 -28.92
C SER A 216 -20.28 14.08 -28.61
N GLU A 217 -19.98 15.36 -28.41
CA GLU A 217 -18.63 15.82 -28.05
C GLU A 217 -18.47 15.99 -26.54
N VAL A 218 -17.25 15.76 -26.04
CA VAL A 218 -16.78 16.19 -24.73
C VAL A 218 -15.44 16.90 -24.86
N VAL A 219 -15.27 18.00 -24.14
CA VAL A 219 -14.00 18.74 -24.08
C VAL A 219 -13.31 18.43 -22.76
N LEU A 220 -12.14 17.80 -22.83
CA LEU A 220 -11.32 17.46 -21.66
C LEU A 220 -10.08 18.34 -21.62
N THR A 221 -9.96 19.15 -20.57
CA THR A 221 -8.67 19.79 -20.25
C THR A 221 -7.90 18.85 -19.33
N ILE A 222 -6.75 18.36 -19.79
CA ILE A 222 -5.89 17.48 -19.02
C ILE A 222 -4.58 18.15 -18.63
N PHE A 223 -4.02 17.71 -17.51
CA PHE A 223 -2.63 17.96 -17.16
C PHE A 223 -1.84 16.66 -17.34
N ARG A 224 -0.76 16.73 -18.13
CA ARG A 224 0.12 15.60 -18.42
C ARG A 224 1.41 15.74 -17.61
N PRO A 225 1.60 14.97 -16.51
CA PRO A 225 2.76 15.14 -15.63
C PRO A 225 4.10 14.93 -16.34
N LYS A 226 4.19 13.94 -17.25
CA LYS A 226 5.44 13.60 -17.96
C LYS A 226 6.01 14.76 -18.78
N THR A 227 5.15 15.66 -19.27
CA THR A 227 5.55 16.81 -20.10
C THR A 227 5.29 18.14 -19.41
N ASN A 228 4.76 18.12 -18.18
CA ASN A 228 4.30 19.30 -17.44
C ASN A 228 3.42 20.24 -18.29
N ALA A 229 2.52 19.67 -19.09
CA ALA A 229 1.73 20.41 -20.05
C ALA A 229 0.23 20.28 -19.75
N THR A 230 -0.50 21.39 -19.95
CA THR A 230 -1.97 21.39 -19.96
C THR A 230 -2.44 21.36 -21.41
N ILE A 231 -3.26 20.37 -21.76
CA ILE A 231 -3.69 20.10 -23.13
C ILE A 231 -5.21 19.97 -23.13
N GLU A 232 -5.88 20.55 -24.12
CA GLU A 232 -7.32 20.40 -24.32
C GLU A 232 -7.60 19.44 -25.47
N PHE A 233 -8.53 18.51 -25.25
CA PHE A 233 -8.97 17.53 -26.22
C PHE A 233 -10.47 17.63 -26.42
N ALA A 234 -10.91 17.94 -27.65
CA ALA A 234 -12.29 17.75 -28.08
C ALA A 234 -12.44 16.32 -28.64
N ILE A 235 -13.30 15.51 -28.01
CA ILE A 235 -13.41 14.08 -28.30
C ILE A 235 -14.85 13.74 -28.61
N ILE A 236 -15.08 13.16 -29.79
CA ILE A 236 -16.40 12.63 -30.17
C ILE A 236 -16.57 11.25 -29.54
N ARG A 237 -17.61 11.08 -28.73
CA ARG A 237 -17.94 9.83 -28.06
C ARG A 237 -18.35 8.76 -29.06
N ASP A 238 -18.02 7.51 -28.77
CA ASP A 238 -18.44 6.36 -29.57
C ASP A 238 -18.86 5.19 -28.67
N THR A 239 -19.43 4.16 -29.28
CA THR A 239 -19.70 2.87 -28.65
C THR A 239 -18.39 2.14 -28.39
N ILE A 240 -18.20 1.74 -27.14
CA ILE A 240 -17.03 1.04 -26.64
C ILE A 240 -17.44 -0.39 -26.28
N ASN A 241 -16.78 -1.38 -26.87
CA ASN A 241 -16.93 -2.79 -26.54
C ASN A 241 -15.72 -3.24 -25.71
N LEU A 242 -15.96 -3.61 -24.45
CA LEU A 242 -14.93 -4.01 -23.50
C LEU A 242 -14.31 -5.37 -23.81
N ASP A 243 -15.06 -6.28 -24.42
CA ASP A 243 -14.61 -7.65 -24.75
C ASP A 243 -13.51 -7.66 -25.82
N THR A 244 -13.55 -6.68 -26.72
CA THR A 244 -12.61 -6.55 -27.84
C THR A 244 -11.58 -5.43 -27.64
N ALA A 245 -11.70 -4.67 -26.54
CA ALA A 245 -10.81 -3.55 -26.27
C ALA A 245 -9.40 -4.03 -25.87
N THR A 246 -8.39 -3.60 -26.63
CA THR A 246 -7.00 -3.68 -26.21
C THR A 246 -6.57 -2.37 -25.55
N TYR A 247 -5.53 -2.39 -24.73
CA TYR A 247 -5.16 -1.25 -23.88
C TYR A 247 -3.77 -0.70 -24.19
N VAL A 248 -3.62 0.62 -24.04
CA VAL A 248 -2.33 1.29 -23.94
C VAL A 248 -2.13 1.70 -22.49
N CYS A 249 -1.16 1.08 -21.84
CA CYS A 249 -0.90 1.28 -20.42
C CYS A 249 -0.19 2.63 -20.18
N GLY A 250 -0.54 3.34 -19.10
CA GLY A 250 0.12 4.60 -18.74
C GLY A 250 1.53 4.42 -18.16
N VAL A 251 1.76 3.25 -17.56
CA VAL A 251 3.04 2.77 -17.03
C VAL A 251 3.23 1.30 -17.37
N GLU A 252 4.49 0.88 -17.34
CA GLU A 252 4.90 -0.51 -17.41
C GLU A 252 5.45 -0.91 -16.04
N PRO A 253 5.31 -2.18 -15.61
CA PRO A 253 5.98 -2.66 -14.42
C PRO A 253 7.51 -2.61 -14.60
N ILE A 254 8.23 -2.52 -13.49
CA ILE A 254 9.69 -2.44 -13.45
C ILE A 254 10.31 -3.74 -12.92
N ARG A 255 11.65 -3.87 -13.01
CA ARG A 255 12.42 -5.01 -12.48
C ARG A 255 11.88 -6.37 -12.95
N GLY A 256 11.92 -7.38 -12.09
CA GLY A 256 11.44 -8.73 -12.37
C GLY A 256 9.98 -8.77 -12.86
N PHE A 257 9.06 -8.01 -12.24
CA PHE A 257 7.67 -7.93 -12.72
C PHE A 257 7.59 -7.34 -14.13
N GLY A 258 8.39 -6.31 -14.42
CA GLY A 258 8.48 -5.70 -15.74
C GLY A 258 9.02 -6.65 -16.79
N LYS A 259 10.02 -7.46 -16.42
CA LYS A 259 10.59 -8.46 -17.32
C LYS A 259 9.58 -9.55 -17.63
N VAL A 260 8.96 -10.16 -16.62
CA VAL A 260 7.88 -11.15 -16.81
C VAL A 260 6.79 -10.58 -17.70
N TRP A 261 6.33 -9.35 -17.43
CA TRP A 261 5.26 -8.73 -18.21
C TRP A 261 5.66 -8.39 -19.66
N ARG A 262 6.92 -8.11 -19.96
CA ARG A 262 7.39 -7.80 -21.35
C ARG A 262 7.76 -9.04 -22.15
N GLU A 263 8.31 -10.07 -21.51
CA GLU A 263 8.82 -11.26 -22.19
C GLU A 263 7.76 -12.35 -22.37
N HIS A 264 6.62 -12.23 -21.68
CA HIS A 264 5.49 -13.17 -21.74
C HIS A 264 4.19 -12.49 -22.20
N PRO A 265 3.95 -12.38 -23.52
CA PRO A 265 2.73 -11.75 -24.07
C PRO A 265 1.43 -12.36 -23.54
N GLU A 266 1.41 -13.67 -23.30
CA GLU A 266 0.27 -14.37 -22.71
C GLU A 266 -0.05 -13.87 -21.29
N ILE A 267 0.97 -13.50 -20.52
CA ILE A 267 0.81 -12.93 -19.18
C ILE A 267 0.42 -11.46 -19.26
N GLN A 268 0.99 -10.72 -20.20
CA GLN A 268 0.60 -9.35 -20.48
C GLN A 268 -0.89 -9.25 -20.84
N ASP A 269 -1.38 -10.13 -21.72
CA ASP A 269 -2.78 -10.20 -22.13
C ASP A 269 -3.69 -10.63 -20.98
N ALA A 270 -3.27 -11.66 -20.21
CA ALA A 270 -4.04 -12.16 -19.07
C ALA A 270 -4.17 -11.12 -17.95
N LEU A 271 -3.10 -10.42 -17.60
CA LEU A 271 -3.10 -9.41 -16.53
C LEU A 271 -3.68 -8.06 -16.97
N GLY A 272 -3.45 -7.68 -18.24
CA GLY A 272 -3.67 -6.34 -18.75
C GLY A 272 -2.71 -5.31 -18.14
N CYS A 273 -3.15 -4.05 -18.11
CA CYS A 273 -2.32 -2.96 -17.61
C CYS A 273 -2.15 -2.98 -16.08
N PRO A 274 -0.95 -2.62 -15.57
CA PRO A 274 -0.74 -2.38 -14.15
C PRO A 274 -1.64 -1.25 -13.64
N TYR A 275 -2.13 -1.37 -12.40
CA TYR A 275 -2.87 -0.29 -11.77
C TYR A 275 -1.95 0.88 -11.46
N LEU A 276 -2.34 2.05 -11.96
CA LEU A 276 -1.81 3.34 -11.52
C LEU A 276 -2.47 3.74 -10.20
N ASN A 277 -2.02 3.17 -9.10
CA ASN A 277 -2.39 3.64 -7.77
C ASN A 277 -1.28 4.51 -7.15
N PHE A 278 -1.62 5.06 -5.99
CA PHE A 278 -1.00 6.19 -5.28
C PHE A 278 0.52 6.06 -5.06
N ARG A 279 1.11 4.88 -5.13
CA ARG A 279 2.56 4.71 -5.12
C ARG A 279 2.90 4.08 -6.46
N ARG A 280 3.64 4.81 -7.29
CA ARG A 280 4.13 4.20 -8.53
C ARG A 280 4.96 3.02 -8.09
N ASP A 281 4.81 1.92 -8.81
CA ASP A 281 5.70 0.77 -8.79
C ASP A 281 5.46 -0.24 -7.66
N GLU A 282 5.86 -1.47 -7.99
CA GLU A 282 6.17 -2.60 -7.13
C GLU A 282 6.23 -2.24 -5.64
N HIS A 283 5.23 -2.71 -4.89
CA HIS A 283 5.13 -2.44 -3.47
C HIS A 283 5.95 -3.43 -2.69
N ALA A 284 7.10 -2.99 -2.18
CA ALA A 284 7.81 -3.72 -1.14
C ALA A 284 6.87 -3.95 0.06
N THR A 285 6.85 -5.19 0.53
CA THR A 285 5.96 -5.61 1.61
C THR A 285 6.63 -6.67 2.49
N ARG A 286 6.05 -6.93 3.66
CA ARG A 286 6.35 -8.16 4.41
C ARG A 286 5.52 -9.28 3.82
N ALA A 287 6.12 -10.45 3.79
CA ALA A 287 5.49 -11.68 3.39
C ALA A 287 5.74 -12.74 4.46
N ALA A 288 5.04 -13.86 4.35
CA ALA A 288 5.43 -15.09 5.01
C ALA A 288 5.09 -16.25 4.08
N VAL A 289 5.91 -17.29 4.05
CA VAL A 289 5.72 -18.46 3.17
C VAL A 289 5.87 -19.74 3.98
N GLN A 290 5.04 -20.73 3.66
CA GLN A 290 5.24 -22.11 4.09
C GLN A 290 4.91 -23.08 2.96
N ASN A 291 5.80 -24.04 2.72
CA ASN A 291 5.66 -25.05 1.69
C ASN A 291 5.02 -26.31 2.27
N PHE A 292 4.23 -26.96 1.42
CA PHE A 292 3.54 -28.21 1.69
C PHE A 292 3.88 -29.22 0.58
N GLU A 293 3.52 -30.49 0.77
CA GLU A 293 3.84 -31.56 -0.19
C GLU A 293 3.34 -31.25 -1.61
N HIS A 294 2.21 -30.56 -1.75
CA HIS A 294 1.53 -30.32 -3.03
C HIS A 294 1.09 -28.87 -3.23
N GLY A 295 1.84 -27.93 -2.63
CA GLY A 295 1.58 -26.51 -2.77
C GLY A 295 2.24 -25.66 -1.70
N TRP A 296 1.78 -24.43 -1.54
CA TRP A 296 2.29 -23.53 -0.50
C TRP A 296 1.23 -22.53 -0.06
N MET A 297 1.48 -21.93 1.09
CA MET A 297 0.72 -20.80 1.59
C MET A 297 1.61 -19.57 1.62
N LEU A 298 1.04 -18.43 1.23
CA LEU A 298 1.68 -17.12 1.24
C LEU A 298 0.79 -16.12 1.96
N TRP A 299 1.37 -15.37 2.88
CA TRP A 299 0.77 -14.16 3.41
C TRP A 299 1.51 -12.94 2.85
N LEU A 300 0.79 -11.86 2.59
CA LEU A 300 1.35 -10.57 2.20
C LEU A 300 0.74 -9.47 3.07
N GLU A 301 1.57 -8.61 3.63
CA GLU A 301 1.10 -7.37 4.22
C GLU A 301 0.59 -6.46 3.08
N THR A 302 -0.63 -5.94 3.19
CA THR A 302 -1.17 -5.04 2.17
C THR A 302 -1.86 -3.84 2.80
N ASP A 303 -1.40 -2.64 2.43
CA ASP A 303 -2.08 -1.37 2.73
C ASP A 303 -3.35 -1.18 1.86
N THR A 304 -4.13 -2.25 1.63
CA THR A 304 -5.31 -2.17 0.75
C THR A 304 -6.49 -1.52 1.48
N VAL A 305 -7.38 -0.91 0.71
CA VAL A 305 -8.62 -0.24 1.17
C VAL A 305 -9.52 -1.15 2.02
N ALA A 306 -9.30 -2.47 1.99
CA ALA A 306 -10.01 -3.46 2.78
C ALA A 306 -9.41 -3.69 4.19
N ASN A 307 -8.24 -3.14 4.52
CA ASN A 307 -7.56 -3.31 5.83
C ASN A 307 -7.42 -4.76 6.31
N VAL A 308 -7.32 -5.74 5.41
CA VAL A 308 -7.04 -7.13 5.80
C VAL A 308 -5.98 -7.74 4.88
N ASP A 309 -4.87 -8.15 5.47
CA ASP A 309 -3.75 -8.79 4.79
C ASP A 309 -4.21 -10.14 4.17
N PRO A 310 -3.97 -10.40 2.88
CA PRO A 310 -4.39 -11.64 2.26
C PRO A 310 -3.47 -12.83 2.62
N ILE A 311 -4.10 -14.00 2.78
CA ILE A 311 -3.43 -15.30 2.74
C ILE A 311 -3.88 -16.03 1.47
N TYR A 312 -2.91 -16.49 0.70
CA TYR A 312 -3.11 -17.31 -0.49
C TYR A 312 -2.75 -18.76 -0.19
N VAL A 313 -3.53 -19.68 -0.76
CA VAL A 313 -3.27 -21.12 -0.76
C VAL A 313 -3.14 -21.53 -2.21
N PHE A 314 -1.94 -21.99 -2.60
CA PHE A 314 -1.64 -22.42 -3.96
C PHE A 314 -1.64 -23.94 -4.02
N TYR A 315 -2.36 -24.50 -4.98
CA TYR A 315 -2.38 -25.93 -5.27
C TYR A 315 -1.54 -26.21 -6.51
N ALA A 316 -0.59 -27.15 -6.38
CA ALA A 316 0.34 -27.51 -7.45
C ALA A 316 -0.27 -28.48 -8.47
N ASP A 317 -1.40 -29.11 -8.17
CA ASP A 317 -2.01 -30.15 -8.99
C ASP A 317 -2.70 -29.59 -10.25
N ASP A 318 -3.40 -28.47 -10.14
CA ASP A 318 -4.14 -27.84 -11.24
C ASP A 318 -3.82 -26.35 -11.46
N GLY A 319 -2.86 -25.80 -10.70
CA GLY A 319 -2.53 -24.38 -10.80
C GLY A 319 -3.62 -23.45 -10.26
N SER A 320 -4.53 -23.95 -9.41
CA SER A 320 -5.55 -23.14 -8.74
C SER A 320 -5.01 -22.49 -7.46
N PHE A 321 -5.66 -21.40 -7.06
CA PHE A 321 -5.40 -20.80 -5.75
C PHE A 321 -6.70 -20.40 -5.04
N LEU A 322 -6.62 -20.28 -3.72
CA LEU A 322 -7.66 -19.69 -2.87
C LEU A 322 -7.10 -18.47 -2.15
N ARG A 323 -7.95 -17.45 -1.96
CA ARG A 323 -7.59 -16.22 -1.23
C ARG A 323 -8.49 -16.06 -0.01
N TYR A 324 -7.86 -15.89 1.14
CA TYR A 324 -8.50 -15.60 2.42
C TYR A 324 -8.01 -14.27 2.98
N ALA A 325 -8.81 -13.70 3.88
CA ALA A 325 -8.44 -12.50 4.63
C ALA A 325 -7.86 -12.92 5.98
N ASP A 326 -6.72 -12.35 6.37
CA ASP A 326 -6.08 -12.50 7.68
C ASP A 326 -6.88 -11.74 8.76
N GLN A 327 -8.05 -12.27 9.11
CA GLN A 327 -8.89 -11.73 10.17
C GLN A 327 -8.43 -12.32 11.51
N GLU A 328 -7.85 -11.45 12.34
CA GLU A 328 -7.37 -11.63 13.73
C GLU A 328 -7.03 -13.07 14.17
N LEU A 329 -5.79 -13.22 14.65
CA LEU A 329 -5.30 -14.37 15.40
C LEU A 329 -6.28 -14.70 16.52
N ILE A 330 -7.21 -15.62 16.26
CA ILE A 330 -7.95 -16.30 17.32
C ILE A 330 -6.90 -17.23 17.93
N ASP A 331 -6.75 -17.13 19.26
CA ASP A 331 -5.78 -17.90 20.03
C ASP A 331 -5.60 -19.30 19.43
N ALA A 332 -4.38 -19.62 19.01
CA ALA A 332 -4.01 -20.90 18.43
C ALA A 332 -4.16 -22.01 19.49
N HIS A 333 -5.41 -22.34 19.85
CA HIS A 333 -5.74 -23.46 20.69
C HIS A 333 -5.77 -24.70 19.80
N SER A 334 -4.60 -25.33 19.74
CA SER A 334 -4.41 -26.78 19.57
C SER A 334 -5.16 -27.42 18.41
N TYR A 335 -4.51 -27.48 17.24
CA TYR A 335 -4.91 -28.42 16.20
C TYR A 335 -3.84 -29.50 16.00
N ALA A 336 -4.30 -30.62 15.44
CA ALA A 336 -3.77 -32.00 15.47
C ALA A 336 -2.24 -32.16 15.59
N PRO A 337 -1.76 -33.23 16.27
CA PRO A 337 -0.33 -33.50 16.38
C PRO A 337 0.30 -33.55 15.00
N THR A 338 1.40 -32.81 14.83
CA THR A 338 2.18 -32.82 13.60
C THR A 338 2.57 -34.26 13.26
N PRO A 339 2.20 -34.78 12.08
CA PRO A 339 2.59 -36.13 11.67
C PRO A 339 4.10 -36.29 11.71
N THR A 340 4.58 -37.47 12.11
CA THR A 340 6.02 -37.75 12.19
C THR A 340 6.68 -37.53 10.83
N GLY A 341 7.76 -36.73 10.79
CA GLY A 341 8.48 -36.39 9.56
C GLY A 341 8.06 -35.08 8.90
N PHE A 342 7.06 -34.39 9.45
CA PHE A 342 6.56 -33.11 8.91
C PHE A 342 6.70 -31.96 9.92
N TYR A 343 6.52 -30.74 9.42
CA TYR A 343 6.63 -29.52 10.20
C TYR A 343 5.27 -29.05 10.72
N LYS A 344 5.28 -28.29 11.82
CA LYS A 344 4.08 -27.62 12.31
C LYS A 344 3.65 -26.56 11.29
N VAL A 345 2.37 -26.51 10.97
CA VAL A 345 1.80 -25.38 10.23
C VAL A 345 1.99 -24.10 11.06
N GLY A 346 2.58 -23.07 10.48
CA GLY A 346 2.87 -21.81 11.16
C GLY A 346 1.59 -21.14 11.67
N ASP A 347 1.67 -20.44 12.80
CA ASP A 347 0.49 -19.92 13.50
C ASP A 347 -0.36 -19.01 12.59
N ARG A 348 0.30 -18.25 11.70
CA ARG A 348 -0.35 -17.40 10.69
C ARG A 348 -1.19 -18.18 9.67
N PHE A 349 -0.78 -19.39 9.33
CA PHE A 349 -1.45 -20.25 8.34
C PHE A 349 -2.42 -21.26 8.97
N ALA A 350 -2.25 -21.54 10.27
CA ALA A 350 -2.94 -22.62 10.96
C ALA A 350 -4.47 -22.50 10.86
N LYS A 351 -5.04 -21.30 11.05
CA LYS A 351 -6.49 -21.08 10.94
C LYS A 351 -7.02 -21.41 9.54
N ILE A 352 -6.30 -20.99 8.50
CA ILE A 352 -6.70 -21.27 7.11
C ILE A 352 -6.60 -22.77 6.83
N TYR A 353 -5.49 -23.39 7.19
CA TYR A 353 -5.22 -24.81 6.96
C TYR A 353 -6.22 -25.74 7.68
N TRP A 354 -6.52 -25.47 8.96
CA TRP A 354 -7.38 -26.33 9.77
C TRP A 354 -8.87 -26.04 9.59
N GLU A 355 -9.27 -24.78 9.44
CA GLU A 355 -10.68 -24.40 9.49
C GLU A 355 -11.27 -23.99 8.14
N LYS A 356 -10.48 -23.36 7.25
CA LYS A 356 -11.03 -22.71 6.04
C LYS A 356 -10.96 -23.57 4.79
N ILE A 357 -9.84 -24.24 4.52
CA ILE A 357 -9.71 -25.11 3.35
C ILE A 357 -10.33 -26.49 3.58
N GLY A 358 -10.65 -26.84 4.83
CA GLY A 358 -11.29 -28.10 5.20
C GLY A 358 -10.42 -29.33 4.92
N GLU A 359 -11.02 -30.52 5.06
CA GLU A 359 -10.31 -31.78 4.85
C GLU A 359 -9.89 -31.98 3.40
N ALA A 360 -10.78 -31.70 2.44
CA ALA A 360 -10.47 -31.83 1.02
C ALA A 360 -9.31 -30.92 0.60
N GLY A 361 -9.29 -29.67 1.04
CA GLY A 361 -8.18 -28.76 0.77
C GLY A 361 -6.87 -29.20 1.42
N ARG A 362 -6.89 -29.81 2.61
CA ARG A 362 -5.69 -30.37 3.24
C ARG A 362 -5.17 -31.63 2.55
N GLN A 363 -6.07 -32.53 2.12
CA GLN A 363 -5.66 -33.70 1.33
C GLN A 363 -4.99 -33.28 0.02
N ARG A 364 -5.49 -32.17 -0.55
CA ARG A 364 -4.96 -31.60 -1.77
C ARG A 364 -3.63 -30.86 -1.59
N LEU A 365 -3.47 -30.11 -0.49
CA LEU A 365 -2.26 -29.34 -0.20
C LEU A 365 -1.14 -30.21 0.40
N GLY A 366 -1.51 -31.25 1.17
CA GLY A 366 -0.60 -32.10 1.90
C GLY A 366 -0.09 -31.49 3.21
N ASN A 367 0.90 -32.14 3.82
CA ASN A 367 1.52 -31.71 5.08
C ASN A 367 2.60 -30.65 4.85
N ALA A 368 2.90 -29.85 5.87
CA ALA A 368 3.96 -28.86 5.79
C ALA A 368 5.34 -29.54 5.78
N ILE A 369 6.18 -29.17 4.80
CA ILE A 369 7.50 -29.76 4.58
C ILE A 369 8.66 -28.86 5.05
N ASN A 370 8.34 -27.65 5.54
CA ASN A 370 9.28 -26.74 6.18
C ASN A 370 8.59 -25.90 7.26
N GLU A 371 9.39 -25.22 8.09
CA GLU A 371 8.90 -24.18 8.98
C GLU A 371 8.39 -22.98 8.17
N ALA A 372 7.33 -22.34 8.66
CA ALA A 372 6.89 -21.06 8.13
C ALA A 372 7.97 -20.00 8.34
N ARG A 373 8.28 -19.23 7.30
CA ARG A 373 9.31 -18.19 7.34
C ARG A 373 8.70 -16.83 7.03
N ASP A 374 8.97 -15.86 7.90
CA ASP A 374 8.76 -14.46 7.54
C ASP A 374 9.70 -14.10 6.40
N SER A 375 9.23 -13.21 5.54
CA SER A 375 9.76 -12.96 4.22
C SER A 375 9.72 -11.48 3.87
N ARG A 376 10.65 -11.04 3.02
CA ARG A 376 10.47 -9.81 2.25
C ARG A 376 9.77 -10.16 0.95
N GLY A 377 8.77 -9.37 0.61
CA GLY A 377 8.06 -9.53 -0.65
C GLY A 377 7.89 -8.25 -1.40
N ALA A 378 7.36 -8.39 -2.60
CA ALA A 378 6.89 -7.29 -3.41
C ALA A 378 5.57 -7.67 -4.05
N PHE A 379 4.70 -6.71 -4.36
CA PHE A 379 3.54 -6.98 -5.20
C PHE A 379 3.18 -5.81 -6.11
N GLN A 380 2.59 -6.13 -7.26
CA GLN A 380 2.04 -5.18 -8.20
C GLN A 380 0.66 -5.64 -8.62
N GLU A 381 -0.32 -4.74 -8.51
CA GLU A 381 -1.68 -4.99 -8.98
C GLU A 381 -1.79 -4.69 -10.47
N PHE A 382 -2.55 -5.52 -11.17
CA PHE A 382 -2.92 -5.38 -12.57
C PHE A 382 -4.43 -5.45 -12.71
N ARG A 383 -4.94 -4.99 -13.85
CA ARG A 383 -6.38 -4.95 -14.14
C ARG A 383 -7.09 -6.27 -13.81
N ASN A 384 -6.54 -7.39 -14.29
CA ASN A 384 -7.16 -8.71 -14.23
C ASN A 384 -6.41 -9.67 -13.29
N GLY A 385 -5.45 -9.17 -12.51
CA GLY A 385 -4.62 -10.02 -11.68
C GLY A 385 -3.58 -9.26 -10.87
N ARG A 386 -2.59 -9.98 -10.38
CA ARG A 386 -1.53 -9.46 -9.52
C ARG A 386 -0.26 -10.26 -9.76
N MET A 387 0.88 -9.57 -9.72
CA MET A 387 2.16 -10.22 -9.51
C MET A 387 2.59 -10.02 -8.06
N PHE A 388 3.22 -11.02 -7.47
CA PHE A 388 3.92 -10.87 -6.22
C PHE A 388 5.19 -11.70 -6.21
N TRP A 389 6.12 -11.31 -5.37
CA TRP A 389 7.41 -11.95 -5.19
C TRP A 389 7.68 -12.12 -3.71
N ALA A 390 8.35 -13.21 -3.35
CA ALA A 390 8.81 -13.47 -1.99
C ALA A 390 10.26 -13.96 -2.03
N ASN A 391 11.14 -13.28 -1.29
CA ASN A 391 12.59 -13.48 -1.25
C ASN A 391 13.00 -14.92 -0.91
N GLU A 392 12.22 -15.61 -0.09
CA GLU A 392 12.51 -16.97 0.39
C GLU A 392 12.29 -18.01 -0.71
N SER A 393 11.56 -17.64 -1.76
CA SER A 393 11.30 -18.50 -2.91
C SER A 393 12.03 -18.05 -4.17
N ASP A 394 12.66 -16.87 -4.20
CA ASP A 394 13.21 -16.25 -5.42
C ASP A 394 12.29 -16.43 -6.63
N THR A 395 10.99 -16.22 -6.43
CA THR A 395 9.96 -16.58 -7.42
C THR A 395 8.95 -15.44 -7.53
N ILE A 396 8.68 -15.04 -8.77
CA ILE A 396 7.56 -14.17 -9.14
C ILE A 396 6.37 -15.05 -9.46
N TYR A 397 5.30 -14.85 -8.70
CA TYR A 397 4.04 -15.50 -8.94
C TYR A 397 3.09 -14.52 -9.58
N VAL A 398 2.39 -15.00 -10.60
CA VAL A 398 1.37 -14.27 -11.31
C VAL A 398 0.06 -14.96 -11.06
N ILE A 399 -0.88 -14.23 -10.45
CA ILE A 399 -2.26 -14.66 -10.30
C ILE A 399 -3.14 -13.81 -11.20
N TYR A 400 -4.05 -14.42 -11.95
CA TYR A 400 -4.97 -13.70 -12.81
C TYR A 400 -6.31 -14.41 -12.87
N ARG A 401 -7.34 -13.66 -13.28
CA ARG A 401 -8.65 -14.22 -13.59
C ARG A 401 -8.49 -15.08 -14.85
N GLY A 402 -8.56 -16.39 -14.69
CA GLY A 402 -8.73 -17.34 -15.77
C GLY A 402 -10.15 -17.30 -16.34
N TYR A 403 -10.35 -18.07 -17.41
CA TYR A 403 -11.59 -18.14 -18.20
C TYR A 403 -12.83 -18.41 -17.35
N LEU A 404 -13.95 -17.85 -17.84
CA LEU A 404 -15.31 -18.14 -17.39
C LEU A 404 -15.60 -19.62 -17.71
N ASP A 405 -15.70 -20.47 -16.70
CA ASP A 405 -16.34 -21.77 -16.87
C ASP A 405 -17.79 -21.64 -16.41
N LEU A 406 -18.72 -22.03 -17.29
CA LEU A 406 -20.11 -22.19 -16.93
C LEU A 406 -20.26 -23.63 -16.46
N ASP A 407 -20.18 -23.82 -15.15
CA ASP A 407 -20.59 -25.07 -14.52
C ASP A 407 -21.99 -25.44 -15.09
N GLY A 408 -22.26 -26.72 -15.33
CA GLY A 408 -23.49 -27.19 -15.98
C GLY A 408 -24.82 -26.82 -15.28
N ASP A 409 -24.76 -26.13 -14.15
CA ASP A 409 -25.85 -25.54 -13.36
C ASP A 409 -25.98 -24.00 -13.53
N GLY A 410 -25.22 -23.38 -14.44
CA GLY A 410 -25.34 -21.96 -14.77
C GLY A 410 -24.76 -21.01 -13.71
N ARG A 411 -23.88 -21.52 -12.84
CA ARG A 411 -23.11 -20.69 -11.90
C ARG A 411 -21.84 -20.19 -12.57
N ILE A 412 -21.53 -18.91 -12.35
CA ILE A 412 -20.25 -18.32 -12.74
C ILE A 412 -19.21 -18.81 -11.73
N SER A 413 -18.33 -19.73 -12.15
CA SER A 413 -17.10 -20.04 -11.41
C SER A 413 -15.93 -19.34 -12.11
N TRP A 414 -15.11 -18.64 -11.32
CA TRP A 414 -13.89 -18.01 -11.82
C TRP A 414 -12.76 -19.02 -11.66
N THR A 415 -12.12 -19.46 -12.75
CA THR A 415 -10.87 -20.22 -12.63
C THR A 415 -9.77 -19.25 -12.19
N GLN A 416 -9.34 -19.37 -10.93
CA GLN A 416 -8.23 -18.60 -10.38
C GLN A 416 -6.94 -19.32 -10.70
N SER A 417 -6.25 -18.93 -11.78
CA SER A 417 -5.01 -19.58 -12.21
C SER A 417 -3.78 -18.83 -11.71
N TRP A 418 -2.74 -19.58 -11.39
CA TRP A 418 -1.41 -19.02 -11.09
C TRP A 418 -0.33 -19.62 -11.98
N ILE A 419 0.71 -18.84 -12.23
CA ILE A 419 1.97 -19.29 -12.86
C ILE A 419 3.14 -18.66 -12.10
N SER A 420 4.28 -19.33 -12.09
CA SER A 420 5.48 -18.87 -11.39
C SER A 420 6.66 -18.74 -12.35
N PHE A 421 7.50 -17.75 -12.12
CA PHE A 421 8.75 -17.52 -12.81
C PHE A 421 9.87 -17.41 -11.77
N GLU A 422 10.97 -18.12 -11.97
CA GLU A 422 12.16 -17.91 -11.15
C GLU A 422 12.65 -16.47 -11.35
N ASP A 423 12.85 -15.76 -10.25
CA ASP A 423 13.42 -14.42 -10.25
C ASP A 423 14.95 -14.51 -10.34
N THR A 424 15.42 -14.93 -11.51
CA THR A 424 16.87 -14.95 -11.86
C THR A 424 17.35 -13.58 -12.32
N PHE A 425 16.58 -12.53 -12.07
CA PHE A 425 16.75 -11.24 -12.70
C PHE A 425 17.60 -10.33 -11.81
N GLU A 426 18.90 -10.29 -12.10
CA GLU A 426 19.77 -9.22 -11.60
C GLU A 426 19.37 -7.91 -12.30
N ASP A 427 18.64 -7.03 -11.60
CA ASP A 427 18.69 -5.54 -11.73
C ASP A 427 17.79 -4.79 -10.72
#